data_AF-A0A7C6SS78-F1
#
_entry.id   AF-A0A7C6SS78-F1
#
_cell.length_a   1.000
_cell.length_b   1.000
_cell.length_c   1.000
_cell.angle_alpha   90.00
_cell.angle_beta   90.00
_cell.angle_gamma   90.00
#
_symmetry.space_group_name_H-M   'P 1'
#
loop_
_entity.id
_entity.type
_entity.pdbx_description
1 polymer ?
#
loop_
_entity_poly.entity_id
_entity_poly.type
_entity_poly.pdbx_seq_one_letter_code
_entity_poly.pdbx_strand_id
1 'polypeptide(L)'
;KKVEASVKEAMLEVGTDNKQQIEKVDLMIEKLQADMLELNKRRGKREIDAEQYNTKSREIMEQLDELFKQRDELIAEQSDGALSKSQCKMLKDFLKKEQKQTEFDKDVFTKLIEKVIVNSREDITFIFKDGTEIKTK
;
A
#
# COMPACT_ATOMS: atom_id res chain seq x y z
N LYS A 1 2.67 -27.84 -8.12
CA LYS A 1 3.79 -27.32 -7.27
C LYS A 1 4.38 -26.01 -7.80
N LYS A 2 4.66 -25.84 -9.10
CA LYS A 2 5.24 -24.58 -9.64
C LYS A 2 4.32 -23.35 -9.53
N VAL A 3 3.02 -23.52 -9.81
CA VAL A 3 2.01 -22.44 -9.73
C VAL A 3 1.82 -21.94 -8.29
N GLU A 4 1.65 -22.85 -7.31
CA GLU A 4 1.56 -22.46 -5.89
C GLU A 4 2.80 -21.74 -5.36
N ALA A 5 3.99 -22.07 -5.88
CA ALA A 5 5.23 -21.41 -5.50
C ALA A 5 5.30 -19.98 -6.07
N SER A 6 4.99 -19.79 -7.35
CA SER A 6 4.90 -18.45 -7.96
C SER A 6 3.83 -17.57 -7.31
N VAL A 7 2.66 -18.13 -6.98
CA VAL A 7 1.61 -17.39 -6.27
C VAL A 7 2.09 -16.98 -4.86
N LYS A 8 2.83 -17.85 -4.15
CA LYS A 8 3.40 -17.50 -2.84
C LYS A 8 4.47 -16.40 -2.92
N GLU A 9 5.27 -16.39 -3.98
CA GLU A 9 6.34 -15.42 -4.19
C GLU A 9 5.75 -14.04 -4.55
N ALA A 10 4.78 -13.99 -5.46
CA ALA A 10 4.00 -12.78 -5.75
C ALA A 10 3.23 -12.26 -4.50
N MET A 11 2.70 -13.16 -3.66
CA MET A 11 2.04 -12.79 -2.40
C MET A 11 2.98 -12.18 -1.34
N LEU A 12 4.28 -12.45 -1.41
CA LEU A 12 5.27 -11.84 -0.52
C LEU A 12 5.66 -10.44 -0.99
N GLU A 13 5.60 -10.19 -2.30
CA GLU A 13 5.93 -8.91 -2.91
C GLU A 13 4.81 -7.87 -2.77
N VAL A 14 3.55 -8.32 -2.61
CA VAL A 14 2.41 -7.41 -2.55
C VAL A 14 1.95 -7.11 -1.12
N GLY A 15 2.45 -6.01 -0.59
CA GLY A 15 1.84 -5.22 0.48
C GLY A 15 2.79 -4.96 1.63
N THR A 16 3.40 -3.78 1.60
CA THR A 16 4.17 -3.22 2.69
C THR A 16 3.27 -3.07 3.92
N ASP A 17 3.60 -3.72 5.02
CA ASP A 17 2.92 -3.45 6.30
C ASP A 17 3.41 -2.12 6.85
N ASN A 18 2.76 -1.04 6.40
CA ASN A 18 3.13 0.33 6.77
C ASN A 18 2.71 0.72 8.19
N LYS A 19 2.13 -0.19 8.99
CA LYS A 19 1.57 0.12 10.30
C LYS A 19 2.58 0.79 11.24
N GLN A 20 3.80 0.26 11.31
CA GLN A 20 4.87 0.84 12.15
C GLN A 20 5.31 2.22 11.67
N GLN A 21 5.29 2.46 10.35
CA GLN A 21 5.64 3.76 9.77
C GLN A 21 4.56 4.80 10.06
N ILE A 22 3.28 4.42 9.93
CA ILE A 22 2.13 5.25 10.28
C ILE A 22 2.19 5.63 11.77
N GLU A 23 2.40 4.66 12.67
CA GLU A 23 2.53 4.92 14.11
C GLU A 23 3.69 5.90 14.42
N LYS A 24 4.81 5.79 13.69
CA LYS A 24 5.95 6.70 13.86
C LYS A 24 5.60 8.13 13.41
N VAL A 25 4.89 8.28 12.29
CA VAL A 25 4.45 9.59 11.78
C VAL A 25 3.43 10.20 12.74
N ASP A 26 2.48 9.42 13.26
CA ASP A 26 1.50 9.86 14.26
C ASP A 26 2.19 10.41 15.53
N LEU A 27 3.20 9.71 16.05
CA LEU A 27 3.99 10.17 17.20
C LEU A 27 4.73 11.49 16.93
N MET A 28 5.22 11.70 15.70
CA MET A 28 5.88 12.95 15.31
C MET A 28 4.88 14.10 15.21
N ILE A 29 3.69 13.86 14.66
CA ILE A 29 2.59 14.83 14.61
C ILE A 29 2.18 15.24 16.03
N GLU A 30 1.95 14.28 16.93
CA GLU A 30 1.60 14.56 18.32
C GLU A 30 2.65 15.42 19.02
N LYS A 31 3.94 15.12 18.79
CA LYS A 31 5.04 15.91 19.35
C LYS A 31 5.02 17.35 18.83
N LEU A 32 4.87 17.56 17.53
CA LEU A 32 4.84 18.91 16.95
C LEU A 32 3.61 19.72 17.39
N GLN A 33 2.46 19.06 17.58
CA GLN A 33 1.27 19.69 18.15
C GLN A 33 1.52 20.13 19.61
N ALA A 34 2.21 19.31 20.40
CA ALA A 34 2.61 19.68 21.76
C ALA A 34 3.61 20.86 21.75
N ASP A 35 4.58 20.86 20.84
CA ASP A 35 5.54 21.96 20.68
C ASP A 35 4.83 23.26 20.29
N MET A 36 3.83 23.21 19.41
CA MET A 36 3.01 24.38 19.05
C MET A 36 2.20 24.90 20.23
N LEU A 37 1.62 24.01 21.05
CA LEU A 37 0.91 24.40 22.27
C LEU A 37 1.85 25.06 23.28
N GLU A 38 3.08 24.55 23.44
CA GLU A 38 4.09 25.17 24.29
C GLU A 38 4.51 26.54 23.76
N LEU A 39 4.74 26.67 22.45
CA LEU A 39 5.08 27.92 21.80
C LEU A 39 4.00 28.99 22.05
N ASN A 40 2.72 28.62 21.95
CA ASN A 40 1.58 29.48 22.27
C ASN A 40 1.58 29.92 23.74
N LYS A 41 1.87 29.01 24.69
CA LYS A 41 1.98 29.35 26.11
C LYS A 41 3.11 30.36 26.37
N ARG A 42 4.29 30.14 25.78
CA ARG A 42 5.45 31.04 25.90
C ARG A 42 5.14 32.44 25.34
N ARG A 43 4.41 32.50 24.22
CA ARG A 43 3.93 33.77 23.65
C ARG A 43 2.97 34.49 24.59
N GLY A 44 2.01 33.77 25.16
CA GLY A 44 1.06 34.32 26.15
C GLY A 44 1.75 34.88 27.40
N LYS A 45 2.83 34.24 27.85
CA LYS A 45 3.69 34.72 28.94
C LYS A 45 4.66 35.85 28.54
N ARG A 46 4.68 36.25 27.26
CA ARG A 46 5.60 37.25 26.69
C ARG A 46 7.09 36.86 26.82
N GLU A 47 7.38 35.57 26.91
CA GLU A 47 8.75 35.04 26.95
C GLU A 47 9.42 35.04 25.56
N ILE A 48 8.62 35.14 24.50
CA ILE A 48 9.07 35.24 23.11
C ILE A 48 8.35 36.41 22.41
N ASP A 49 9.07 37.09 21.54
CA ASP A 49 8.53 38.17 20.72
C ASP A 49 7.69 37.61 19.54
N ALA A 50 7.10 38.53 18.76
CA ALA A 50 6.23 38.18 17.65
C ALA A 50 6.99 37.52 16.50
N GLU A 51 8.23 37.94 16.25
CA GLU A 51 9.03 37.45 15.14
C GLU A 51 9.49 36.02 15.41
N GLN A 52 10.04 35.76 16.60
CA GLN A 52 10.42 34.42 17.05
C GLN A 52 9.24 33.46 17.06
N TYR A 53 8.05 33.91 17.48
CA TYR A 53 6.84 33.11 17.44
C TYR A 53 6.44 32.78 16.00
N ASN A 54 6.40 33.78 15.12
CA ASN A 54 5.96 33.61 13.73
C ASN A 54 6.90 32.68 12.95
N THR A 55 8.21 32.79 13.16
CA THR A 55 9.19 31.90 12.51
C THR A 55 9.00 30.46 12.98
N LYS A 56 8.99 30.22 14.30
CA LYS A 56 8.86 28.86 14.85
C LYS A 56 7.51 28.21 14.57
N SER A 57 6.42 28.98 14.64
CA SER A 57 5.08 28.46 14.33
C SER A 57 4.96 28.08 12.87
N ARG A 58 5.55 28.86 11.95
CA ARG A 58 5.60 28.51 10.53
C ARG A 58 6.36 27.21 10.28
N GLU A 59 7.55 27.07 10.85
CA GLU A 59 8.35 25.85 10.73
C GLU A 59 7.58 24.61 11.22
N ILE A 60 6.89 24.73 12.36
CA ILE A 60 6.07 23.64 12.91
C ILE A 60 4.90 23.31 11.97
N MET A 61 4.22 24.32 11.41
CA MET A 61 3.11 24.11 10.48
C MET A 61 3.57 23.43 9.18
N GLU A 62 4.69 23.87 8.60
CA GLU A 62 5.26 23.25 7.39
C GLU A 62 5.63 21.78 7.63
N GLN A 63 6.19 21.46 8.79
CA GLN A 63 6.50 20.07 9.14
C GLN A 63 5.24 19.23 9.38
N LEU A 64 4.19 19.80 9.98
CA LEU A 64 2.91 19.12 10.15
C LEU A 64 2.25 18.79 8.81
N ASP A 65 2.22 19.74 7.88
CA ASP A 65 1.62 19.54 6.55
C ASP A 65 2.32 18.40 5.81
N GLU A 66 3.65 18.36 5.84
CA GLU A 66 4.44 17.30 5.22
C GLU A 66 4.17 15.93 5.87
N LEU A 67 4.10 15.87 7.20
CA LEU A 67 3.82 14.62 7.92
C LEU A 67 2.39 14.11 7.66
N PHE A 68 1.40 15.01 7.58
CA PHE A 68 0.03 14.61 7.22
C PHE A 68 -0.04 14.02 5.82
N LYS A 69 0.65 14.66 4.86
CA LYS A 69 0.74 14.14 3.49
C LYS A 69 1.39 12.75 3.46
N GLN A 70 2.52 12.57 4.15
CA GLN A 70 3.20 11.27 4.24
C GLN A 70 2.31 10.20 4.89
N ARG A 71 1.55 10.57 5.92
CA ARG A 71 0.61 9.66 6.58
C ARG A 71 -0.49 9.21 5.62
N ASP A 72 -1.07 10.12 4.87
CA ASP A 72 -2.14 9.81 3.91
C ASP A 72 -1.63 8.90 2.78
N GLU A 73 -0.42 9.13 2.28
CA GLU A 73 0.26 8.26 1.32
C GLU A 73 0.46 6.84 1.88
N LEU A 74 0.99 6.71 3.10
CA LEU A 74 1.20 5.42 3.76
C LEU A 74 -0.09 4.63 4.00
N ILE A 75 -1.20 5.34 4.32
CA ILE A 75 -2.53 4.74 4.49
C ILE A 75 -3.06 4.25 3.15
N ALA A 76 -2.93 5.05 2.09
CA ALA A 76 -3.34 4.66 0.74
C ALA A 76 -2.60 3.39 0.29
N GLU A 77 -1.27 3.36 0.43
CA GLU A 77 -0.45 2.18 0.12
C GLU A 77 -0.84 0.95 0.95
N GLN A 78 -1.11 1.12 2.24
CA GLN A 78 -1.54 0.03 3.11
C GLN A 78 -2.90 -0.53 2.64
N SER A 79 -3.81 0.33 2.21
CA SER A 79 -5.14 -0.05 1.73
C SER A 79 -5.08 -0.82 0.41
N ASP A 80 -4.26 -0.36 -0.54
CA ASP A 80 -4.02 -1.05 -1.82
C ASP A 80 -3.31 -2.39 -1.61
N GLY A 81 -2.32 -2.44 -0.72
CA GLY A 81 -1.67 -3.67 -0.30
C GLY A 81 -2.62 -4.65 0.36
N ALA A 82 -3.54 -4.18 1.21
CA ALA A 82 -4.55 -5.01 1.86
C ALA A 82 -5.57 -5.57 0.86
N LEU A 83 -6.02 -4.74 -0.10
CA LEU A 83 -6.91 -5.16 -1.18
C LEU A 83 -6.25 -6.28 -2.00
N SER A 84 -5.01 -6.09 -2.45
CA SER A 84 -4.32 -7.12 -3.23
C SER A 84 -4.08 -8.41 -2.42
N LYS A 85 -3.67 -8.32 -1.16
CA LYS A 85 -3.57 -9.50 -0.27
C LYS A 85 -4.89 -10.26 -0.17
N SER A 86 -6.02 -9.55 -0.10
CA SER A 86 -7.35 -10.17 -0.04
C SER A 86 -7.71 -10.91 -1.34
N GLN A 87 -7.40 -10.32 -2.50
CA GLN A 87 -7.63 -10.92 -3.81
C GLN A 87 -6.75 -12.17 -4.00
N CYS A 88 -5.46 -12.08 -3.68
CA CYS A 88 -4.55 -13.22 -3.72
C CYS A 88 -4.98 -14.35 -2.78
N LYS A 89 -5.47 -14.02 -1.58
CA LYS A 89 -6.02 -15.03 -0.64
C LYS A 89 -7.26 -15.72 -1.23
N MET A 90 -8.19 -14.96 -1.81
CA MET A 90 -9.36 -15.54 -2.48
C MET A 90 -8.97 -16.47 -3.62
N LEU A 91 -8.02 -16.06 -4.47
CA LEU A 91 -7.50 -16.89 -5.57
C LEU A 91 -6.85 -18.17 -5.04
N LYS A 92 -6.05 -18.08 -3.98
CA LYS A 92 -5.41 -19.24 -3.36
C LYS A 92 -6.41 -20.21 -2.73
N ASP A 93 -7.40 -19.70 -2.03
CA ASP A 93 -8.45 -20.53 -1.42
C ASP A 93 -9.35 -21.18 -2.48
N PHE A 94 -9.57 -20.49 -3.60
CA PHE A 94 -10.20 -21.07 -4.79
C PHE A 94 -9.36 -22.21 -5.38
N LEU A 95 -8.07 -21.95 -5.67
CA LEU A 95 -7.16 -22.96 -6.24
C LEU A 95 -6.92 -24.18 -5.34
N LYS A 96 -6.99 -24.02 -4.01
CA LYS A 96 -6.90 -25.16 -3.08
C LYS A 96 -8.11 -26.09 -3.11
N LYS A 97 -9.29 -25.54 -3.44
CA LYS A 97 -10.54 -26.30 -3.55
C LYS A 97 -10.65 -27.01 -4.89
N GLU A 98 -10.04 -26.43 -5.93
CA GLU A 98 -9.94 -27.05 -7.24
C GLU A 98 -8.96 -28.22 -7.21
N GLN A 99 -9.43 -29.41 -7.59
CA GLN A 99 -8.52 -30.51 -7.92
C GLN A 99 -7.74 -30.18 -9.19
N LYS A 100 -6.64 -30.88 -9.46
CA LYS A 100 -5.93 -30.74 -10.74
C LYS A 100 -6.91 -31.00 -11.88
N GLN A 101 -7.28 -29.93 -12.58
CA GLN A 101 -8.15 -29.99 -13.74
C GLN A 101 -7.38 -30.68 -14.88
N THR A 102 -7.96 -31.73 -15.47
CA THR A 102 -7.41 -32.41 -16.65
C THR A 102 -7.89 -31.77 -17.95
N GLU A 103 -8.94 -30.95 -17.88
CA GLU A 103 -9.56 -30.26 -19.00
C GLU A 103 -9.66 -28.76 -18.72
N PHE A 104 -9.91 -27.98 -19.78
CA PHE A 104 -10.11 -26.55 -19.66
C PHE A 104 -11.44 -26.25 -18.97
N ASP A 105 -11.39 -25.46 -17.90
CA ASP A 105 -12.56 -24.95 -17.22
C ASP A 105 -12.65 -23.43 -17.42
N LYS A 106 -13.75 -22.99 -18.04
CA LYS A 106 -14.01 -21.58 -18.36
C LYS A 106 -14.20 -20.73 -17.10
N ASP A 107 -14.84 -21.25 -16.07
CA ASP A 107 -15.14 -20.52 -14.85
C ASP A 107 -13.88 -20.34 -14.01
N VAL A 108 -13.02 -21.36 -13.97
CA VAL A 108 -11.67 -21.26 -13.40
C VAL A 108 -10.84 -20.22 -14.17
N PHE A 109 -10.83 -20.29 -15.50
CA PHE A 109 -10.05 -19.38 -16.34
C PHE A 109 -10.46 -17.92 -16.16
N THR A 110 -11.76 -17.62 -16.21
CA THR A 110 -12.29 -16.25 -16.06
C THR A 110 -12.13 -15.69 -14.64
N LYS A 111 -12.02 -16.57 -13.62
CA LYS A 111 -11.71 -16.15 -12.26
C LYS A 111 -10.24 -15.77 -12.10
N LEU A 112 -9.33 -16.45 -12.77
CA LEU A 112 -7.88 -16.26 -12.63
C LEU A 112 -7.31 -15.17 -13.55
N ILE A 113 -7.78 -15.12 -14.80
CA ILE A 113 -7.24 -14.23 -15.84
C ILE A 113 -7.95 -12.88 -15.79
N GLU A 114 -7.16 -11.81 -15.79
CA GLU A 114 -7.63 -10.43 -15.93
C GLU A 114 -7.74 -10.04 -17.40
N LYS A 115 -6.67 -10.24 -18.16
CA LYS A 115 -6.64 -9.96 -19.60
C LYS A 115 -5.69 -10.89 -20.35
N VAL A 116 -5.96 -11.07 -21.64
CA VAL A 116 -5.11 -11.82 -22.56
C VAL A 116 -4.70 -10.88 -23.68
N ILE A 117 -3.39 -10.76 -23.92
CA ILE A 117 -2.83 -9.96 -25.01
C ILE A 117 -2.31 -10.95 -26.06
N VAL A 118 -2.85 -10.87 -27.27
CA VAL A 118 -2.46 -11.71 -28.41
C VAL A 118 -1.71 -10.86 -29.41
N ASN A 119 -0.38 -10.98 -29.44
CA ASN A 119 0.46 -10.27 -30.41
C ASN A 119 0.62 -11.08 -31.70
N SER A 120 0.70 -12.41 -31.59
CA SER A 120 0.74 -13.33 -32.71
C SER A 120 0.19 -14.70 -32.31
N ARG A 121 0.17 -15.68 -33.24
CA ARG A 121 -0.25 -17.05 -32.95
C ARG A 121 0.61 -17.72 -31.86
N GLU A 122 1.89 -17.36 -31.77
CA GLU A 122 2.86 -17.95 -30.84
C GLU A 122 3.22 -16.99 -29.68
N ASP A 123 2.85 -15.71 -29.79
CA ASP A 123 3.09 -14.68 -28.78
C ASP A 123 1.78 -14.24 -28.13
N ILE A 124 1.44 -14.93 -27.03
CA ILE A 124 0.26 -14.68 -26.20
C ILE A 124 0.74 -14.43 -24.77
N THR A 125 0.32 -13.31 -24.20
CA THR A 125 0.57 -12.95 -22.80
C THR A 125 -0.73 -13.06 -22.01
N PHE A 126 -0.72 -13.89 -20.97
CA PHE A 126 -1.79 -14.02 -20.00
C PHE A 126 -1.46 -13.19 -18.77
N ILE A 127 -2.37 -12.30 -18.40
CA ILE A 127 -2.23 -11.45 -17.21
C ILE A 127 -3.28 -11.90 -16.21
N PHE A 128 -2.79 -12.35 -15.06
CA PHE A 128 -3.60 -12.85 -13.96
C PHE A 128 -4.07 -11.68 -13.09
N LYS A 129 -5.20 -11.86 -12.40
CA LYS A 129 -5.74 -10.85 -11.48
C LYS A 129 -4.86 -10.58 -10.26
N ASP A 130 -3.86 -11.43 -10.01
CA ASP A 130 -2.83 -11.18 -9.00
C ASP A 130 -1.64 -10.36 -9.53
N GLY A 131 -1.69 -9.92 -10.79
CA GLY A 131 -0.63 -9.18 -11.47
C GLY A 131 0.43 -10.05 -12.16
N THR A 132 0.37 -11.37 -12.02
CA THR A 132 1.35 -12.28 -12.67
C THR A 132 1.18 -12.26 -14.19
N GLU A 133 2.29 -12.17 -14.91
CA GLU A 133 2.31 -12.31 -16.37
C GLU A 133 2.92 -13.65 -16.79
N ILE A 134 2.22 -14.40 -17.63
CA ILE A 134 2.73 -15.62 -18.26
C ILE A 134 2.73 -15.42 -19.77
N LYS A 135 3.90 -15.55 -20.39
CA LYS A 135 4.06 -15.49 -21.85
C LYS A 135 4.19 -16.89 -22.42
N THR A 136 3.48 -17.14 -23.52
CA THR A 136 3.75 -18.33 -24.33
C THR A 136 5.13 -18.19 -24.96
N LYS A 137 5.88 -19.29 -24.97
CA LYS A 137 7.14 -19.41 -25.70
C LYS A 137 6.87 -19.88 -27.10
#